data_AF-A0A0A9FHX4-F1
#
_entry.id   AF-A0A0A9FHX4-F1
#
_cell.length_a   1.000
_cell.length_b   1.000
_cell.length_c   1.000
_cell.angle_alpha   90.00
_cell.angle_beta   90.00
_cell.angle_gamma   90.00
#
_symmetry.space_group_name_H-M   'P 1'
#
loop_
_entity.id
_entity.type
_entity.pdbx_description
1 polymer ?
#
loop_
_entity_poly.entity_id
_entity_poly.type
_entity_poly.pdbx_seq_one_letter_code
_entity_poly.pdbx_strand_id
1 'polypeptide(L)'
;MARHDAGTYDAKTKTGGPNGSIRFPEEYSHAANAGLKIAIDLLEPIKQKHPKITYADLYQLAGVVAVEVTGGPSIDFVPGRKISL
;
A
#
# COMPACT_ATOMS: atom_id res chain seq x y z
N MET A 1 1.96 -2.67 5.95
CA MET A 1 2.04 -2.43 4.49
C MET A 1 1.81 -0.96 4.13
N ALA A 2 0.59 -0.40 4.26
CA ALA A 2 0.27 0.98 3.87
C ALA A 2 1.24 2.04 4.44
N ARG A 3 1.54 1.96 5.74
CA ARG A 3 2.54 2.83 6.41
C ARG A 3 3.96 2.65 5.87
N HIS A 4 4.35 1.43 5.54
CA HIS A 4 5.71 1.13 5.06
C HIS A 4 5.90 1.66 3.64
N ASP A 5 4.88 1.52 2.78
CA ASP A 5 4.86 2.09 1.42
C ASP A 5 4.92 3.63 1.47
N ALA A 6 4.05 4.25 2.27
CA ALA A 6 4.06 5.70 2.44
C ALA A 6 5.37 6.23 3.05
N GLY A 7 6.00 5.44 3.93
CA GLY A 7 7.23 5.80 4.63
C GLY A 7 8.50 5.79 3.77
N THR A 8 8.46 5.28 2.53
CA THR A 8 9.61 5.33 1.61
C THR A 8 9.79 6.70 0.95
N TYR A 9 8.87 7.65 1.17
CA TYR A 9 8.94 8.97 0.55
C TYR A 9 10.19 9.75 0.97
N ASP A 10 10.97 10.18 -0.01
CA ASP A 10 12.08 11.11 0.16
C ASP A 10 11.69 12.50 -0.37
N ALA A 11 11.64 13.49 0.53
CA ALA A 11 11.28 14.86 0.19
C ALA A 11 12.32 15.57 -0.69
N LYS A 12 13.60 15.16 -0.66
CA LYS A 12 14.66 15.79 -1.47
C LYS A 12 14.56 15.38 -2.93
N THR A 13 14.42 14.08 -3.16
CA THR A 13 14.37 13.48 -4.51
C THR A 13 12.96 13.37 -5.06
N LYS A 14 11.94 13.52 -4.21
CA LYS A 14 10.50 13.34 -4.53
C LYS A 14 10.18 11.93 -5.04
N THR A 15 10.95 10.92 -4.62
CA THR A 15 10.75 9.52 -4.96
C THR A 15 10.18 8.73 -3.79
N GLY A 16 9.70 7.50 -4.07
CA GLY A 16 9.04 6.66 -3.07
C GLY A 16 7.63 7.14 -2.72
N GLY A 17 7.14 6.74 -1.55
CA GLY A 17 5.82 7.08 -1.04
C GLY A 17 4.73 6.09 -1.45
N PRO A 18 3.45 6.43 -1.23
CA PRO A 18 2.32 5.52 -1.34
C PRO A 18 1.95 5.21 -2.81
N ASN A 19 2.87 4.61 -3.56
CA ASN A 19 2.75 4.35 -4.99
C ASN A 19 2.64 2.85 -5.31
N GLY A 20 2.60 1.99 -4.28
CA GLY A 20 2.48 0.55 -4.40
C GLY A 20 3.76 -0.18 -4.81
N SER A 21 4.92 0.47 -4.81
CA SER A 21 6.22 -0.14 -5.10
C SER A 21 6.61 -1.20 -4.07
N ILE A 22 6.01 -1.16 -2.88
CA ILE A 22 6.27 -2.15 -1.83
C ILE A 22 5.90 -3.59 -2.21
N ARG A 23 5.17 -3.78 -3.33
CA ARG A 23 4.89 -5.12 -3.89
C ARG A 23 6.11 -5.77 -4.53
N PHE A 24 7.13 -4.99 -4.86
CA PHE A 24 8.30 -5.46 -5.58
C PHE A 24 9.34 -6.06 -4.61
N PRO A 25 10.04 -7.13 -5.02
CA PRO A 25 11.03 -7.81 -4.18
C PRO A 25 12.08 -6.88 -3.59
N GLU A 26 12.50 -5.89 -4.36
CA GLU A 26 13.49 -4.88 -3.96
C GLU A 26 13.06 -4.15 -2.69
N GLU A 27 11.75 -3.94 -2.49
CA GLU A 27 11.24 -3.24 -1.31
C GLU A 27 10.74 -4.18 -0.21
N TYR A 28 9.91 -5.20 -0.51
CA TYR A 28 9.38 -6.04 0.56
C TYR A 28 10.44 -6.94 1.22
N SER A 29 11.59 -7.15 0.57
CA SER A 29 12.69 -7.97 1.13
C SER A 29 13.54 -7.23 2.16
N HIS A 30 13.40 -5.91 2.29
CA HIS A 30 14.07 -5.17 3.35
C HIS A 30 13.71 -5.72 4.74
N ALA A 31 14.68 -5.83 5.64
CA ALA A 31 14.44 -6.38 6.98
C ALA A 31 13.31 -5.67 7.75
N ALA A 32 13.18 -4.35 7.55
CA ALA A 32 12.10 -3.53 8.12
C ALA A 32 10.69 -3.89 7.58
N ASN A 33 10.62 -4.64 6.48
CA ASN A 33 9.40 -5.01 5.77
C ASN A 33 9.06 -6.51 5.91
N ALA A 34 9.67 -7.20 6.89
CA ALA A 34 9.37 -8.60 7.18
C ALA A 34 7.86 -8.82 7.38
N GLY A 35 7.30 -9.81 6.69
CA GLY A 35 5.87 -10.14 6.72
C GLY A 35 5.00 -9.40 5.69
N LEU A 36 5.51 -8.40 4.96
CA LEU A 36 4.71 -7.71 3.94
C LEU A 36 4.31 -8.60 2.77
N LYS A 37 5.13 -9.60 2.42
CA LYS A 37 4.78 -10.56 1.38
C LYS A 37 3.46 -11.28 1.67
N ILE A 38 3.22 -11.64 2.94
CA ILE A 38 1.95 -12.26 3.37
C ILE A 38 0.78 -11.30 3.14
N ALA A 39 0.93 -10.03 3.54
CA ALA A 39 -0.11 -9.02 3.34
C ALA A 39 -0.40 -8.75 1.85
N ILE A 40 0.63 -8.72 1.01
CA ILE A 40 0.50 -8.59 -0.46
C ILE A 40 -0.30 -9.79 -1.01
N ASP A 41 0.08 -11.01 -0.63
CA ASP A 41 -0.57 -12.24 -1.11
C ASP A 41 -2.04 -12.32 -0.68
N LEU A 42 -2.38 -11.82 0.51
CA LEU A 42 -3.77 -11.76 0.97
C LEU A 42 -4.63 -10.75 0.19
N LEU A 43 -4.02 -9.68 -0.34
CA LEU A 43 -4.73 -8.65 -1.11
C LEU A 43 -4.81 -8.97 -2.60
N GLU A 44 -3.97 -9.86 -3.12
CA GLU A 44 -3.95 -10.23 -4.54
C GLU A 44 -5.29 -10.77 -5.06
N PRO A 45 -6.04 -11.65 -4.35
CA PRO A 45 -7.37 -12.06 -4.78
C PRO A 45 -8.38 -10.89 -4.86
N ILE A 46 -8.24 -9.87 -4.01
CA ILE A 46 -9.07 -8.66 -4.04
C ILE A 46 -8.71 -7.83 -5.27
N LYS A 47 -7.41 -7.66 -5.55
CA LYS A 47 -6.92 -6.99 -6.76
C LYS A 47 -7.47 -7.64 -8.03
N GLN A 48 -7.48 -8.97 -8.08
CA GLN A 48 -7.98 -9.75 -9.22
C GLN A 48 -9.48 -9.53 -9.44
N LYS A 49 -10.28 -9.44 -8.36
CA LYS A 49 -11.72 -9.11 -8.45
C LYS A 49 -11.98 -7.67 -8.87
N HIS A 50 -11.05 -6.76 -8.58
CA HIS A 50 -11.19 -5.33 -8.87
C HIS A 50 -10.03 -4.82 -9.75
N PRO A 51 -9.96 -5.22 -11.03
CA PRO A 51 -8.84 -4.90 -11.92
C PRO A 51 -8.64 -3.39 -12.13
N LYS A 52 -9.73 -2.61 -12.02
CA LYS A 52 -9.73 -1.14 -12.16
C LYS A 52 -9.03 -0.40 -11.03
N ILE A 53 -8.91 -0.99 -9.84
CA ILE A 53 -8.24 -0.36 -8.70
C ILE A 53 -6.73 -0.60 -8.84
N THR A 54 -5.93 0.45 -8.68
CA THR A 54 -4.47 0.34 -8.72
C THR A 54 -3.96 -0.37 -7.46
N TYR A 55 -2.79 -1.03 -7.53
CA TYR A 55 -2.17 -1.59 -6.32
C TYR A 55 -1.92 -0.51 -5.25
N ALA A 56 -1.49 0.68 -5.68
CA ALA A 56 -1.26 1.83 -4.81
C ALA A 56 -2.53 2.20 -4.03
N ASP A 57 -3.68 2.34 -4.70
CA ASP A 57 -4.94 2.66 -4.01
C ASP A 57 -5.44 1.50 -3.17
N LEU A 58 -5.33 0.24 -3.64
CA LEU A 58 -5.74 -0.93 -2.87
C LEU A 58 -4.99 -1.03 -1.53
N TYR A 59 -3.68 -0.81 -1.54
CA TYR A 59 -2.85 -0.92 -0.34
C TYR A 59 -3.15 0.17 0.68
N GLN A 60 -3.39 1.39 0.22
CA GLN A 60 -3.73 2.51 1.10
C GLN A 60 -5.18 2.39 1.61
N LEU A 61 -6.11 1.93 0.77
CA LEU A 61 -7.49 1.64 1.17
C LEU A 61 -7.54 0.53 2.21
N ALA A 62 -6.75 -0.53 2.06
CA ALA A 62 -6.64 -1.60 3.07
C ALA A 62 -6.14 -1.04 4.42
N GLY A 63 -5.27 -0.03 4.41
CA GLY A 63 -4.83 0.68 5.61
C GLY A 63 -5.96 1.49 6.26
N VAL A 64 -6.74 2.23 5.48
CA VAL A 64 -7.92 2.98 5.94
C VAL A 64 -8.94 2.05 6.59
N VAL A 65 -9.34 1.00 5.87
CA VAL A 65 -10.31 0.02 6.35
C VAL A 65 -9.80 -0.66 7.62
N ALA A 66 -8.50 -1.00 7.71
CA ALA A 66 -7.93 -1.59 8.92
C ALA A 66 -8.06 -0.69 10.16
N VAL A 67 -7.90 0.63 10.01
CA VAL A 67 -8.10 1.57 11.13
C VAL A 67 -9.58 1.62 11.53
N GLU A 68 -10.48 1.69 10.56
CA GLU A 68 -11.93 1.76 10.83
C GLU A 68 -12.45 0.48 11.52
N VAL A 69 -12.08 -0.71 11.02
CA VAL A 69 -12.56 -1.98 11.61
C VAL A 69 -11.97 -2.27 12.99
N THR A 70 -10.87 -1.62 13.37
CA THR A 70 -10.26 -1.74 14.70
C THR A 70 -10.80 -0.69 15.69
N GLY A 71 -11.85 0.05 15.31
CA GLY A 71 -12.50 1.05 16.16
C GLY A 71 -11.91 2.46 16.06
N GLY A 72 -11.05 2.70 15.06
CA GLY A 72 -10.55 4.02 14.73
C GLY A 72 -11.62 4.91 14.07
N PRO A 73 -11.31 6.19 13.82
CA PRO A 73 -12.23 7.10 13.15
C PRO A 73 -12.43 6.71 11.69
N SER A 74 -13.53 7.18 11.09
CA SER A 74 -13.67 7.17 9.64
C SER A 74 -12.61 8.05 9.00
N ILE A 75 -11.97 7.56 7.94
CA ILE A 75 -10.89 8.27 7.25
C ILE A 75 -11.32 8.53 5.80
N ASP A 76 -11.34 9.80 5.42
CA ASP A 76 -11.58 10.17 4.03
C ASP A 76 -10.50 9.58 3.12
N PHE A 77 -10.92 8.74 2.17
CA PHE A 77 -10.03 8.14 1.19
C PHE A 77 -10.15 8.82 -0.17
N VAL A 78 -9.04 9.38 -0.66
CA VAL A 78 -8.95 9.95 -2.01
C VAL A 78 -8.25 8.94 -2.93
N PRO A 79 -8.95 8.39 -3.96
CA PRO A 79 -8.35 7.51 -4.96
C PRO A 79 -7.59 8.29 -6.04
N GLY A 80 -6.87 7.57 -6.91
CA GLY A 80 -6.17 8.13 -8.06
C GLY A 80 -4.64 8.02 -7.96
N ARG A 81 -4.12 7.22 -7.03
CA ARG A 81 -2.67 7.00 -6.93
C ARG A 81 -2.16 6.29 -8.19
N LYS A 82 -1.19 6.93 -8.83
CA LYS A 82 -0.46 6.34 -9.94
C LYS A 82 0.50 5.28 -9.41
N ILE A 83 0.61 4.20 -10.19
CA ILE A 83 1.57 3.13 -9.93
C ILE A 83 2.92 3.62 -10.46
N SER A 84 3.98 3.57 -9.65
CA SER A 84 5.32 3.61 -10.22
C SER A 84 5.62 2.23 -10.83
N LEU A 85 5.93 2.24 -12.13
CA LEU A 85 6.46 1.10 -12.87
C LEU A 85 7.93 0.90 -12.54
#